data_AF-A0A0D8XHT7-F1
#
_entry.id   AF-A0A0D8XHT7-F1
#
_cell.length_a   1.000
_cell.length_b   1.000
_cell.length_c   1.000
_cell.angle_alpha   90.00
_cell.angle_beta   90.00
_cell.angle_gamma   90.00
#
_symmetry.space_group_name_H-M   'P 1'
#
loop_
_entity.id
_entity.type
_entity.pdbx_description
1 polymer ?
#
loop_
_entity_poly.entity_id
_entity_poly.type
_entity_poly.pdbx_seq_one_letter_code
_entity_poly.pdbx_strand_id
1 'polypeptide(L)'
;MRQHFFQINEDFVFLERYIVTGLLPNVAYSFKIEACNEAGLTSNSNKASETLTLTPSQGYPVGIPSTPRVLVTSTNSVSLEWDSNDDLASDEYTVLYKSEGSTVWNELNCTTTFCSIDGLKEGVSYVFKVAARNEAGVGTFSNETVPVKVTLSIPPVVTKAIKDVSVPKKRTLQLECHANAEPAPEYIWYKDGVEIIPRSANTEVLEFSYSKCKD
;
A
#
# COMPACT_ATOMS: atom_id res chain seq x y z
N MET A 1 47.36 -11.20 21.07
CA MET A 1 46.50 -11.89 22.07
C MET A 1 46.35 -13.33 21.63
N ARG A 2 46.59 -14.32 22.51
CA ARG A 2 46.34 -15.73 22.18
C ARG A 2 44.84 -15.97 22.17
N GLN A 3 44.29 -16.45 21.05
CA GLN A 3 42.90 -16.92 21.02
C GLN A 3 42.81 -18.19 21.87
N HIS A 4 41.90 -18.19 22.85
CA HIS A 4 41.62 -19.36 23.68
C HIS A 4 40.51 -20.18 23.02
N PHE A 5 40.79 -21.45 22.75
CA PHE A 5 39.82 -22.40 22.20
C PHE A 5 39.28 -23.28 23.33
N PHE A 6 37.99 -23.57 23.29
CA PHE A 6 37.31 -24.44 24.25
C PHE A 6 36.73 -25.63 23.49
N GLN A 7 36.88 -26.83 24.08
CA GLN A 7 36.26 -28.03 23.55
C GLN A 7 34.76 -27.99 23.80
N ILE A 8 33.97 -28.34 22.79
CA ILE A 8 32.50 -28.23 22.81
C ILE A 8 31.79 -29.59 22.79
N ASN A 9 32.51 -30.67 22.51
CA ASN A 9 32.00 -32.05 22.50
C ASN A 9 32.76 -32.90 23.53
N GLU A 10 32.05 -33.68 24.34
CA GLU A 10 32.65 -34.60 25.32
C GLU A 10 33.03 -35.95 24.67
N ASP A 11 32.23 -36.41 23.70
CA ASP A 11 32.43 -37.67 22.99
C ASP A 11 33.14 -37.49 21.65
N PHE A 12 33.79 -38.56 21.18
CA PHE A 12 34.34 -38.63 19.84
C PHE A 12 33.25 -38.55 18.78
N VAL A 13 33.45 -37.67 17.80
CA VAL A 13 32.56 -37.51 16.65
C VAL A 13 33.19 -38.26 15.48
N PHE A 14 32.58 -39.38 15.10
CA PHE A 14 33.05 -40.22 13.98
C PHE A 14 32.48 -39.77 12.62
N LEU A 15 31.68 -38.72 12.59
CA LEU A 15 31.13 -38.12 11.37
C LEU A 15 32.03 -36.97 10.90
N GLU A 16 32.11 -36.76 9.59
CA GLU A 16 32.81 -35.62 8.98
C GLU A 16 32.12 -34.25 9.21
N ARG A 17 31.06 -34.22 10.04
CA ARG A 17 30.28 -33.01 10.35
C ARG A 17 29.87 -32.99 11.82
N TYR A 18 29.88 -31.79 12.41
CA TYR A 18 29.42 -31.54 13.76
C TYR A 18 28.52 -30.29 13.80
N ILE A 19 27.38 -30.37 14.48
CA ILE A 19 26.42 -29.26 14.59
C ILE A 19 26.71 -28.51 15.89
N VAL A 20 27.04 -27.22 15.78
CA VAL A 20 27.25 -26.34 16.94
C VAL A 20 25.95 -25.57 17.21
N THR A 21 25.42 -25.69 18.43
CA THR A 21 24.22 -24.97 18.88
C THR A 21 24.56 -23.95 19.98
N GLY A 22 23.65 -23.03 20.28
CA GLY A 22 23.81 -22.08 21.40
C GLY A 22 24.77 -20.92 21.13
N LEU A 23 25.05 -20.64 19.86
CA LEU A 23 25.80 -19.45 19.45
C LEU A 23 24.95 -18.18 19.64
N LEU A 24 25.56 -17.10 20.12
CA LEU A 24 24.89 -15.83 20.37
C LEU A 24 24.98 -14.91 19.12
N PRO A 25 23.93 -14.12 18.83
CA PRO A 25 23.99 -13.12 17.78
C PRO A 25 25.00 -12.01 18.12
N ASN A 26 25.57 -11.40 17.09
CA ASN A 26 26.61 -10.36 17.16
C ASN A 26 27.92 -10.79 17.85
N VAL A 27 28.14 -12.11 18.02
CA VAL A 27 29.39 -12.66 18.53
C VAL A 27 30.14 -13.35 17.38
N ALA A 28 31.44 -13.05 17.30
CA ALA A 28 32.35 -13.63 16.32
C ALA A 28 32.93 -14.95 16.86
N TYR A 29 32.69 -16.04 16.14
CA TYR A 29 33.18 -17.38 16.45
C TYR A 29 34.22 -17.84 15.42
N SER A 30 35.19 -18.64 15.85
CA SER A 30 36.07 -19.38 14.95
C SER A 30 36.27 -20.79 15.51
N PHE A 31 36.32 -21.78 14.63
CA PHE A 31 36.33 -23.18 15.03
C PHE A 31 37.64 -23.85 14.64
N LYS A 32 38.07 -24.81 15.46
CA LYS A 32 39.17 -25.74 15.17
C LYS A 32 38.70 -27.15 15.47
N ILE A 33 39.31 -28.11 14.79
CA ILE A 33 39.09 -29.52 15.06
C ILE A 33 40.38 -30.13 15.62
N GLU A 34 40.23 -31.07 16.54
CA GLU A 34 41.29 -31.96 16.98
C GLU A 34 40.87 -33.39 16.62
N ALA A 35 41.71 -34.10 15.87
CA ALA A 35 41.51 -35.49 15.51
C ALA A 35 42.41 -36.38 16.36
N CYS A 36 41.90 -37.52 16.82
CA CYS A 36 42.66 -38.54 17.55
C CYS A 36 42.53 -39.90 16.85
N ASN A 37 43.58 -40.72 16.82
CA ASN A 37 43.51 -42.10 16.33
C ASN A 37 43.42 -43.12 17.49
N GLU A 38 43.20 -44.40 17.19
CA GLU A 38 43.09 -45.47 18.20
C GLU A 38 44.34 -45.63 19.08
N ALA A 39 45.50 -45.17 18.61
CA ALA A 39 46.75 -45.17 19.36
C ALA A 39 46.89 -43.96 20.32
N GLY A 40 45.87 -43.09 20.40
CA GLY A 40 45.87 -41.89 21.24
C GLY A 40 46.69 -40.71 20.68
N LEU A 41 47.10 -40.77 19.41
CA LEU A 41 47.83 -39.68 18.76
C LEU A 41 46.84 -38.61 18.29
N THR A 42 47.05 -37.37 18.71
CA THR A 42 46.20 -36.23 18.35
C THR A 42 46.85 -35.31 17.32
N SER A 43 46.03 -34.65 16.50
CA SER A 43 46.44 -33.59 15.58
C SER A 43 45.36 -32.53 15.48
N ASN A 44 45.77 -31.25 15.51
CA ASN A 44 44.86 -30.11 15.42
C ASN A 44 44.79 -29.58 13.97
N SER A 45 43.66 -28.96 13.61
CA SER A 45 43.60 -28.19 12.37
C SER A 45 44.65 -27.08 12.40
N ASN A 46 45.53 -27.08 11.39
CA ASN A 46 46.61 -26.11 11.24
C ASN A 46 46.10 -24.66 11.13
N LYS A 47 44.85 -24.46 10.71
CA LYS A 47 44.16 -23.18 10.63
C LYS A 47 42.81 -23.24 11.37
N ALA A 48 42.42 -22.12 11.98
CA ALA A 48 41.04 -21.92 12.40
C ALA A 48 40.15 -21.70 11.17
N SER A 49 38.83 -21.96 11.30
CA SER A 49 37.85 -21.55 10.30
C SER A 49 37.88 -20.04 10.06
N GLU A 50 37.23 -19.59 9.01
CA GLU A 50 36.85 -18.17 8.90
C GLU A 50 35.96 -17.77 10.08
N THR A 51 36.00 -16.49 10.44
CA THR A 51 35.20 -15.95 11.53
C THR A 51 33.73 -15.96 11.14
N LEU A 52 32.91 -16.70 11.89
CA LEU A 52 31.47 -16.70 11.78
C LEU A 52 30.89 -15.67 12.76
N THR A 53 30.31 -14.59 12.24
CA THR A 53 29.48 -13.69 13.05
C THR A 53 28.03 -13.93 12.68
N LEU A 54 27.22 -14.36 13.65
CA LEU A 54 25.78 -14.49 13.45
C LEU A 54 25.16 -13.10 13.53
N THR A 55 24.67 -12.57 12.42
CA THR A 55 23.77 -11.41 12.47
C THR A 55 22.42 -11.88 13.03
N PRO A 56 21.78 -11.14 13.96
CA PRO A 56 20.41 -11.44 14.32
C PRO A 56 19.58 -11.40 13.03
N SER A 57 18.91 -12.50 12.69
CA SER A 57 17.91 -12.46 11.62
C SER A 57 16.87 -11.43 12.03
N GLN A 58 16.73 -10.35 11.26
CA GLN A 58 15.64 -9.43 11.47
C GLN A 58 14.35 -10.25 11.41
N GLY A 59 13.43 -10.08 12.36
CA GLY A 59 12.12 -10.73 12.26
C GLY A 59 11.36 -10.14 11.06
N TYR A 60 10.26 -10.78 10.66
CA TYR A 60 9.27 -10.11 9.82
C TYR A 60 8.83 -8.79 10.47
N PRO A 61 8.53 -7.74 9.68
CA PRO A 61 8.00 -6.49 10.20
C PRO A 61 6.78 -6.73 11.09
N VAL A 62 6.79 -6.13 12.29
CA VAL A 62 5.74 -6.33 13.32
C VAL A 62 4.71 -5.21 13.27
N GLY A 63 5.12 -4.00 12.86
CA GLY A 63 4.22 -2.87 12.70
C GLY A 63 3.28 -3.08 11.51
N ILE A 64 1.97 -3.03 11.76
CA ILE A 64 0.95 -3.10 10.71
C ILE A 64 0.65 -1.68 10.23
N PRO A 65 0.89 -1.33 8.95
CA PRO A 65 0.55 -0.02 8.43
C PRO A 65 -0.95 0.31 8.58
N SER A 66 -1.30 1.60 8.52
CA SER A 66 -2.72 1.96 8.42
C SER A 66 -3.35 1.48 7.09
N THR A 67 -4.67 1.31 7.07
CA THR A 67 -5.38 1.05 5.81
C THR A 67 -5.13 2.21 4.85
N PRO A 68 -4.67 1.94 3.61
CA PRO A 68 -4.22 3.01 2.73
C PRO A 68 -5.38 3.93 2.33
N ARG A 69 -5.10 5.23 2.33
CA ARG A 69 -5.97 6.26 1.77
C ARG A 69 -5.78 6.26 0.26
N VAL A 70 -6.88 6.15 -0.48
CA VAL A 70 -6.86 6.03 -1.95
C VAL A 70 -7.38 7.31 -2.57
N LEU A 71 -6.64 7.86 -3.51
CA LEU A 71 -7.07 8.96 -4.37
C LEU A 71 -7.06 8.48 -5.82
N VAL A 72 -8.19 8.62 -6.52
CA VAL A 72 -8.24 8.37 -7.97
C VAL A 72 -7.58 9.54 -8.68
N THR A 73 -6.49 9.28 -9.40
CA THR A 73 -5.68 10.31 -10.06
C THR A 73 -6.02 10.44 -11.54
N SER A 74 -6.58 9.41 -12.17
CA SER A 74 -7.09 9.44 -13.54
C SER A 74 -8.14 8.34 -13.81
N THR A 75 -8.58 8.17 -15.06
CA THR A 75 -9.48 7.07 -15.46
C THR A 75 -8.86 5.68 -15.36
N ASN A 76 -7.54 5.58 -15.20
CA ASN A 76 -6.82 4.30 -15.12
C ASN A 76 -5.75 4.24 -14.03
N SER A 77 -5.74 5.20 -13.10
CA SER A 77 -4.74 5.24 -12.05
C SER A 77 -5.23 5.79 -10.72
N VAL A 78 -4.56 5.35 -9.66
CA VAL A 78 -4.77 5.78 -8.27
C VAL A 78 -3.43 6.05 -7.60
N SER A 79 -3.45 6.88 -6.57
CA SER A 79 -2.38 7.00 -5.59
C SER A 79 -2.86 6.49 -4.23
N LEU A 80 -1.96 5.84 -3.50
CA LEU A 80 -2.14 5.28 -2.18
C LEU A 80 -1.18 5.95 -1.21
N GLU A 81 -1.68 6.31 -0.03
CA GLU A 81 -0.89 6.86 1.08
C GLU A 81 -1.29 6.17 2.39
N TRP A 82 -0.31 5.86 3.24
CA TRP A 82 -0.56 5.22 4.54
C TRP A 82 0.40 5.73 5.61
N ASP A 83 0.10 5.40 6.87
CA ASP A 83 0.94 5.72 8.02
C ASP A 83 1.73 4.45 8.39
N SER A 84 3.04 4.60 8.61
CA SER A 84 3.86 3.50 9.15
C SER A 84 3.67 3.40 10.65
N ASN A 85 3.49 2.17 11.14
CA ASN A 85 3.41 1.86 12.57
C ASN A 85 4.56 0.95 13.02
N ASP A 86 5.60 0.78 12.21
CA ASP A 86 6.77 -0.03 12.58
C ASP A 86 7.91 0.88 13.09
N ASP A 87 8.29 0.69 14.36
CA ASP A 87 9.49 1.30 14.96
C ASP A 87 10.78 0.61 14.48
N LEU A 88 10.67 -0.60 13.92
CA LEU A 88 11.78 -1.33 13.33
C LEU A 88 11.89 -0.95 11.85
N ALA A 89 13.10 -0.61 11.42
CA ALA A 89 13.49 -0.20 10.07
C ALA A 89 12.83 -1.06 8.99
N SER A 90 11.65 -0.63 8.54
CA SER A 90 10.98 -1.15 7.35
C SER A 90 11.50 -0.34 6.18
N ASP A 91 12.32 -0.99 5.35
CA ASP A 91 12.95 -0.33 4.21
C ASP A 91 11.97 -0.16 3.04
N GLU A 92 10.95 -1.01 2.99
CA GLU A 92 10.01 -1.11 1.88
C GLU A 92 8.60 -1.51 2.35
N TYR A 93 7.64 -1.43 1.43
CA TYR A 93 6.26 -1.84 1.61
C TYR A 93 5.81 -2.67 0.42
N THR A 94 4.95 -3.65 0.67
CA THR A 94 4.26 -4.42 -0.37
C THR A 94 2.79 -4.05 -0.36
N VAL A 95 2.31 -3.54 -1.48
CA VAL A 95 0.90 -3.27 -1.75
C VAL A 95 0.32 -4.45 -2.54
N LEU A 96 -0.82 -4.96 -2.07
CA LEU A 96 -1.65 -5.88 -2.83
C LEU A 96 -2.92 -5.18 -3.28
N TYR A 97 -3.29 -5.37 -4.54
CA TYR A 97 -4.52 -4.83 -5.10
C TYR A 97 -5.22 -5.81 -6.04
N LYS A 98 -6.55 -5.75 -6.06
CA LYS A 98 -7.38 -6.55 -6.97
C LYS A 98 -8.68 -5.84 -7.27
N SER A 99 -9.32 -6.19 -8.38
CA SER A 99 -10.71 -5.79 -8.60
C SER A 99 -11.61 -6.47 -7.56
N GLU A 100 -12.70 -5.81 -7.17
CA GLU A 100 -13.60 -6.26 -6.11
C GLU A 100 -14.07 -7.71 -6.30
N GLY A 101 -14.38 -8.11 -7.53
CA GLY A 101 -14.81 -9.47 -7.88
C GLY A 101 -13.69 -10.49 -8.16
N SER A 102 -12.41 -10.08 -8.13
CA SER A 102 -11.28 -10.98 -8.34
C SER A 102 -10.89 -11.70 -7.04
N THR A 103 -10.35 -12.91 -7.15
CA THR A 103 -9.64 -13.61 -6.07
C THR A 103 -8.12 -13.49 -6.21
N VAL A 104 -7.63 -13.02 -7.35
CA VAL A 104 -6.21 -12.87 -7.67
C VAL A 104 -5.76 -11.47 -7.29
N TRP A 105 -4.71 -11.40 -6.47
CA TRP A 105 -4.03 -10.17 -6.07
C TRP A 105 -2.88 -9.87 -7.02
N ASN A 106 -2.74 -8.62 -7.40
CA ASN A 106 -1.54 -8.07 -8.00
C ASN A 106 -0.67 -7.48 -6.89
N GLU A 107 0.64 -7.48 -7.08
CA GLU A 107 1.62 -7.02 -6.12
C GLU A 107 2.43 -5.84 -6.68
N LEU A 108 2.67 -4.83 -5.86
CA LEU A 108 3.56 -3.71 -6.14
C LEU A 108 4.40 -3.41 -4.89
N ASN A 109 5.71 -3.26 -5.05
CA ASN A 109 6.60 -2.85 -3.97
C ASN A 109 6.89 -1.35 -4.03
N CYS A 110 6.95 -0.71 -2.87
CA CYS A 110 7.08 0.72 -2.67
C CYS A 110 8.16 0.99 -1.63
N THR A 111 9.05 1.96 -1.85
CA THR A 111 10.14 2.30 -0.91
C THR A 111 9.75 3.42 0.07
N THR A 112 8.52 3.92 -0.02
CA THR A 112 7.99 4.99 0.82
C THR A 112 6.56 4.65 1.23
N THR A 113 5.97 5.45 2.12
CA THR A 113 4.57 5.31 2.53
C THR A 113 3.56 5.86 1.51
N PHE A 114 3.98 5.93 0.24
CA PHE A 114 3.20 6.40 -0.89
C PHE A 114 3.45 5.50 -2.11
N CYS A 115 2.40 5.23 -2.89
CA CYS A 115 2.53 4.48 -4.13
C CYS A 115 1.50 4.87 -5.18
N SER A 116 1.90 4.87 -6.45
CA SER A 116 0.99 5.06 -7.59
C SER A 116 0.81 3.75 -8.34
N ILE A 117 -0.44 3.45 -8.69
CA ILE A 117 -0.80 2.28 -9.50
C ILE A 117 -1.49 2.77 -10.76
N ASP A 118 -0.89 2.46 -11.91
CA ASP A 118 -1.41 2.75 -13.24
C ASP A 118 -1.96 1.47 -13.92
N GLY A 119 -2.62 1.65 -15.07
CA GLY A 119 -3.11 0.53 -15.89
C GLY A 119 -4.37 -0.14 -15.34
N LEU A 120 -5.06 0.51 -14.40
CA LEU A 120 -6.35 0.04 -13.89
C LEU A 120 -7.45 0.23 -14.93
N LYS A 121 -8.44 -0.64 -14.91
CA LYS A 121 -9.58 -0.55 -15.82
C LYS A 121 -10.59 0.51 -15.34
N GLU A 122 -10.91 1.47 -16.22
CA GLU A 122 -11.95 2.48 -15.98
C GLU A 122 -13.31 1.82 -15.67
N GLY A 123 -14.02 2.40 -14.71
CA GLY A 123 -15.33 1.97 -14.22
C GLY A 123 -15.30 0.79 -13.26
N VAL A 124 -14.13 0.19 -12.99
CA VAL A 124 -13.99 -0.98 -12.10
C VAL A 124 -13.62 -0.56 -10.69
N SER A 125 -14.23 -1.20 -9.70
CA SER A 125 -13.89 -1.06 -8.28
C SER A 125 -12.70 -1.94 -7.90
N TYR A 126 -11.74 -1.38 -7.17
CA TYR A 126 -10.57 -2.09 -6.64
C TYR A 126 -10.50 -1.97 -5.13
N VAL A 127 -9.91 -3.00 -4.51
CA VAL A 127 -9.55 -3.01 -3.09
C VAL A 127 -8.04 -3.12 -2.95
N PHE A 128 -7.50 -2.47 -1.91
CA PHE A 128 -6.07 -2.35 -1.68
C PHE A 128 -5.74 -2.72 -0.24
N LYS A 129 -4.55 -3.27 0.01
CA LYS A 129 -3.98 -3.45 1.35
C LYS A 129 -2.46 -3.38 1.28
N VAL A 130 -1.82 -3.04 2.39
CA VAL A 130 -0.37 -2.81 2.43
C VAL A 130 0.27 -3.46 3.65
N ALA A 131 1.47 -3.98 3.50
CA ALA A 131 2.31 -4.53 4.55
C ALA A 131 3.71 -3.92 4.48
N ALA A 132 4.38 -3.79 5.62
CA ALA A 132 5.80 -3.48 5.65
C ALA A 132 6.64 -4.68 5.18
N ARG A 133 7.84 -4.41 4.65
CA ARG A 133 8.77 -5.39 4.10
C ARG A 133 10.21 -5.08 4.54
N ASN A 134 10.94 -6.13 4.91
CA ASN A 134 12.39 -6.08 5.15
C ASN A 134 13.07 -7.34 4.58
N GLU A 135 14.35 -7.57 4.92
CA GLU A 135 15.12 -8.74 4.44
C GLU A 135 14.49 -10.10 4.81
N ALA A 136 13.73 -10.19 5.90
CA ALA A 136 13.02 -11.41 6.30
C ALA A 136 11.75 -11.65 5.47
N GLY A 137 11.22 -10.60 4.85
CA GLY A 137 10.10 -10.66 3.92
C GLY A 137 8.97 -9.71 4.29
N VAL A 138 7.76 -10.06 3.83
CA VAL A 138 6.55 -9.25 3.99
C VAL A 138 5.88 -9.55 5.34
N GLY A 139 5.62 -8.49 6.12
CA GLY A 139 4.93 -8.57 7.40
C GLY A 139 3.41 -8.78 7.25
N THR A 140 2.68 -8.43 8.30
CA THR A 140 1.21 -8.54 8.30
C THR A 140 0.58 -7.40 7.50
N PHE A 141 -0.36 -7.72 6.61
CA PHE A 141 -1.12 -6.73 5.85
C PHE A 141 -2.14 -5.98 6.71
N SER A 142 -2.34 -4.70 6.38
CA SER A 142 -3.44 -3.89 6.89
C SER A 142 -4.81 -4.43 6.45
N ASN A 143 -5.88 -3.88 7.04
CA ASN A 143 -7.23 -4.15 6.55
C ASN A 143 -7.37 -3.65 5.10
N GLU A 144 -8.19 -4.36 4.33
CA GLU A 144 -8.56 -3.93 2.97
C GLU A 144 -9.28 -2.58 3.01
N THR A 145 -9.03 -1.76 2.01
CA THR A 145 -9.83 -0.55 1.78
C THR A 145 -11.27 -0.93 1.46
N VAL A 146 -12.19 0.01 1.67
CA VAL A 146 -13.48 -0.06 0.96
C VAL A 146 -13.23 -0.07 -0.56
N PRO A 147 -14.10 -0.70 -1.36
CA PRO A 147 -13.96 -0.69 -2.81
C PRO A 147 -13.95 0.72 -3.38
N VAL A 148 -12.94 1.06 -4.17
CA VAL A 148 -12.79 2.37 -4.82
C VAL A 148 -12.99 2.19 -6.32
N LYS A 149 -14.03 2.82 -6.86
CA LYS A 149 -14.32 2.82 -8.29
C LYS A 149 -13.37 3.75 -9.02
N VAL A 150 -12.58 3.21 -9.94
CA VAL A 150 -11.64 3.98 -10.76
C VAL A 150 -12.41 4.62 -11.90
N THR A 151 -12.77 5.89 -11.75
CA THR A 151 -13.40 6.70 -12.79
C THR A 151 -12.95 8.14 -12.64
N LEU A 152 -12.99 8.90 -13.72
CA LEU A 152 -12.63 10.31 -13.67
C LEU A 152 -13.52 11.03 -12.66
N SER A 153 -12.91 11.70 -11.68
CA SER A 153 -13.64 12.50 -10.69
C SER A 153 -13.25 13.96 -10.87
N ILE A 154 -14.10 14.74 -11.53
CA ILE A 154 -13.91 16.18 -11.69
C ILE A 154 -14.89 16.87 -10.73
N PRO A 155 -14.39 17.62 -9.72
CA PRO A 155 -15.24 18.41 -8.85
C PRO A 155 -16.12 19.38 -9.65
N PRO A 156 -17.38 19.62 -9.25
CA PRO A 156 -18.23 20.58 -9.93
C PRO A 156 -17.63 21.99 -9.94
N VAL A 157 -17.45 22.55 -11.14
CA VAL A 157 -17.03 23.94 -11.33
C VAL A 157 -18.08 24.65 -12.18
N VAL A 158 -18.67 25.73 -11.65
CA VAL A 158 -19.62 26.55 -12.38
C VAL A 158 -18.92 27.25 -13.56
N THR A 159 -19.32 26.92 -14.78
CA THR A 159 -18.78 27.48 -16.03
C THR A 159 -19.64 28.61 -16.58
N LYS A 160 -20.95 28.61 -16.28
CA LYS A 160 -21.86 29.73 -16.55
C LYS A 160 -22.64 30.03 -15.29
N ALA A 161 -22.30 31.14 -14.63
CA ALA A 161 -23.06 31.60 -13.47
C ALA A 161 -24.42 32.19 -13.88
N ILE A 162 -25.36 32.15 -12.94
CA ILE A 162 -26.66 32.82 -13.05
C ILE A 162 -26.42 34.32 -13.24
N LYS A 163 -27.22 34.95 -14.10
CA LYS A 163 -27.21 36.40 -14.33
C LYS A 163 -28.51 37.01 -13.86
N ASP A 164 -28.46 38.28 -13.47
CA ASP A 164 -29.65 39.05 -13.15
C ASP A 164 -30.51 39.24 -14.40
N VAL A 165 -31.80 38.94 -14.27
CA VAL A 165 -32.79 39.08 -15.35
C VAL A 165 -34.00 39.85 -14.82
N SER A 166 -34.43 40.88 -15.54
CA SER A 166 -35.67 41.59 -15.28
C SER A 166 -36.75 41.17 -16.28
N VAL A 167 -37.87 40.65 -15.78
CA VAL A 167 -39.02 40.26 -16.60
C VAL A 167 -40.27 41.03 -16.18
N PRO A 168 -41.13 41.47 -17.12
CA PRO A 168 -42.42 42.06 -16.78
C PRO A 168 -43.27 41.10 -15.94
N LYS A 169 -44.11 41.66 -15.07
CA LYS A 169 -45.02 40.87 -14.23
C LYS A 169 -45.88 39.94 -15.10
N LYS A 170 -46.06 38.69 -14.65
CA LYS A 170 -46.80 37.61 -15.33
C LYS A 170 -46.15 37.09 -16.63
N ARG A 171 -44.85 37.30 -16.83
CA ARG A 171 -44.05 36.62 -17.87
C ARG A 171 -43.18 35.52 -17.25
N THR A 172 -42.78 34.57 -18.07
CA THR A 172 -41.86 33.49 -17.67
C THR A 172 -40.47 34.05 -17.41
N LEU A 173 -39.88 33.72 -16.26
CA LEU A 173 -38.47 33.94 -15.95
C LEU A 173 -37.71 32.65 -16.29
N GLN A 174 -36.66 32.78 -17.10
CA GLN A 174 -35.74 31.67 -17.39
C GLN A 174 -34.37 32.01 -16.82
N LEU A 175 -33.90 31.18 -15.88
CA LEU A 175 -32.56 31.24 -15.32
C LEU A 175 -31.76 30.07 -15.86
N GLU A 176 -30.47 30.30 -16.08
CA GLU A 176 -29.58 29.32 -16.68
C GLU A 176 -28.26 29.31 -15.90
N CYS A 177 -27.77 28.11 -15.59
CA CYS A 177 -26.49 27.87 -14.96
C CYS A 177 -25.86 26.63 -15.63
N HIS A 178 -24.54 26.62 -15.79
CA HIS A 178 -23.80 25.44 -16.23
C HIS A 178 -22.63 25.19 -15.27
N ALA A 179 -22.38 23.93 -14.99
CA ALA A 179 -21.24 23.43 -14.27
C ALA A 179 -20.62 22.24 -15.03
N ASN A 180 -19.30 22.12 -14.95
CA ASN A 180 -18.57 20.97 -15.42
C ASN A 180 -18.19 20.09 -14.23
N ALA A 181 -18.55 18.81 -14.26
CA ALA A 181 -18.21 17.82 -13.24
C ALA A 181 -18.19 16.42 -13.85
N GLU A 182 -17.50 15.49 -13.21
CA GLU A 182 -17.61 14.06 -13.46
C GLU A 182 -17.66 13.33 -12.11
N PRO A 183 -18.70 12.53 -11.80
CA PRO A 183 -19.91 12.33 -12.60
C PRO A 183 -20.69 13.62 -12.88
N ALA A 184 -21.60 13.58 -13.87
CA ALA A 184 -22.40 14.74 -14.25
C ALA A 184 -23.06 15.41 -13.02
N PRO A 185 -23.00 16.76 -12.91
CA PRO A 185 -23.50 17.45 -11.73
C PRO A 185 -25.02 17.46 -11.69
N GLU A 186 -25.58 17.38 -10.49
CA GLU A 186 -26.99 17.66 -10.21
C GLU A 186 -27.16 19.14 -9.84
N TYR A 187 -28.27 19.76 -10.27
CA TYR A 187 -28.56 21.18 -9.98
C TYR A 187 -29.72 21.32 -9.00
N ILE A 188 -29.47 21.99 -7.89
CA ILE A 188 -30.50 22.36 -6.91
C ILE A 188 -30.71 23.87 -6.97
N TRP A 189 -31.93 24.29 -7.27
CA TRP A 189 -32.29 25.71 -7.34
C TRP A 189 -32.96 26.17 -6.05
N TYR A 190 -32.67 27.39 -5.63
CA TYR A 190 -33.25 28.00 -4.44
C TYR A 190 -33.90 29.34 -4.78
N LYS A 191 -35.00 29.65 -4.10
CA LYS A 191 -35.62 30.97 -4.08
C LYS A 191 -35.87 31.38 -2.64
N ASP A 192 -35.33 32.52 -2.23
CA ASP A 192 -35.49 33.06 -0.86
C ASP A 192 -35.11 32.04 0.23
N GLY A 193 -34.08 31.23 -0.04
CA GLY A 193 -33.62 30.16 0.87
C GLY A 193 -34.43 28.87 0.82
N VAL A 194 -35.48 28.79 0.00
CA VAL A 194 -36.32 27.60 -0.14
C VAL A 194 -35.96 26.88 -1.45
N GLU A 195 -35.71 25.57 -1.36
CA GLU A 195 -35.48 24.73 -2.53
C GLU A 195 -36.69 24.76 -3.47
N ILE A 196 -36.42 24.98 -4.76
CA ILE A 196 -37.42 24.94 -5.81
C ILE A 196 -37.65 23.49 -6.21
N ILE A 197 -38.73 22.90 -5.69
CA ILE A 197 -39.16 21.57 -6.09
C ILE A 197 -40.13 21.69 -7.29
N PRO A 198 -39.86 21.05 -8.44
CA PRO A 198 -40.73 21.07 -9.62
C PRO A 198 -42.00 20.23 -9.42
N ARG A 199 -42.85 20.65 -8.47
CA ARG A 199 -44.15 20.02 -8.16
C ARG A 199 -45.33 20.97 -8.34
N SER A 200 -45.09 22.23 -8.67
CA SER A 200 -46.15 23.22 -8.91
C SER A 200 -46.31 23.48 -10.41
N ALA A 201 -47.54 23.70 -10.88
CA ALA A 201 -47.85 23.94 -12.30
C ALA A 201 -47.16 25.17 -12.93
N ASN A 202 -46.49 26.00 -12.10
CA ASN A 202 -45.83 27.23 -12.52
C ASN A 202 -44.30 27.14 -12.45
N THR A 203 -43.72 25.96 -12.23
CA THR A 203 -42.27 25.78 -12.13
C THR A 203 -41.81 24.50 -12.79
N GLU A 204 -40.86 24.64 -13.70
CA GLU A 204 -40.23 23.55 -14.43
C GLU A 204 -38.71 23.71 -14.29
N VAL A 205 -38.02 22.63 -13.92
CA VAL A 205 -36.56 22.57 -13.91
C VAL A 205 -36.17 21.63 -15.05
N LEU A 206 -35.56 22.19 -16.08
CA LEU A 206 -35.09 21.43 -17.24
C LEU A 206 -33.62 21.07 -17.03
N GLU A 207 -33.34 19.78 -16.88
CA GLU A 207 -31.99 19.25 -16.90
C GLU A 207 -31.57 18.98 -18.34
N PHE A 208 -30.62 19.76 -18.85
CA PHE A 208 -30.00 19.48 -20.14
C PHE A 208 -28.71 18.71 -19.91
N SER A 209 -28.75 17.39 -20.04
CA SER A 209 -27.53 16.59 -20.15
C SER A 209 -26.89 16.90 -21.50
N TYR A 210 -25.82 17.71 -21.52
CA TYR A 210 -24.97 17.80 -22.70
C TYR A 210 -24.22 16.48 -22.84
N SER A 211 -24.79 15.54 -23.59
CA SER A 211 -24.03 14.42 -24.14
C SER A 211 -22.91 15.01 -25.00
N LYS A 212 -21.66 14.93 -24.54
CA LYS A 212 -20.49 15.28 -25.35
C LYS A 212 -20.64 14.62 -26.71
N CYS A 213 -20.74 15.42 -27.77
CA CYS A 213 -20.50 14.94 -29.12
C CYS A 213 -19.09 14.35 -29.11
N LYS A 214 -18.97 13.05 -29.39
CA LYS A 214 -17.69 12.46 -29.76
C LYS A 214 -17.39 12.99 -31.17
N ASP A 215 -16.35 13.82 -31.27
CA ASP A 215 -15.64 14.07 -32.52
C ASP A 215 -14.96 12.79 -33.02
#